data_AF-A0A9D3MXQ0-F1
#
_entry.id   AF-A0A9D3MXQ0-F1
#
_cell.length_a   1.000
_cell.length_b   1.000
_cell.length_c   1.000
_cell.angle_alpha   90.00
_cell.angle_beta   90.00
_cell.angle_gamma   90.00
#
_symmetry.space_group_name_H-M   'P 1'
#
loop_
_entity.id
_entity.type
_entity.pdbx_description
1 polymer ?
#
loop_
_entity_poly.entity_id
_entity_poly.type
_entity_poly.pdbx_seq_one_letter_code
_entity_poly.pdbx_strand_id
1 'polypeptide(L)'
;MSQKDFLFAIVSTFVILSSIFTANSEIPVKAMDAETNSPARAPEKKVSSRYFGLRSCHQVLRGESGEFFSPDFLCSNPPLWCNWTIAAPPGRRIRLHLDDYTPADSCHLKRGEIHLDESPGSGRHRTLRQCWRNAVYTSDSSTLHVVLLINGSQEPAYRGFRARYQAFGLPHDTPPPPPPPPPSPSPRRQIT
;
A
#
# COMPACT_ATOMS: atom_id res chain seq x y z
N MET A 1 41.30 50.97 -50.81
CA MET A 1 40.05 50.87 -50.02
C MET A 1 40.23 49.73 -49.05
N SER A 2 40.20 50.03 -47.75
CA SER A 2 41.01 49.37 -46.73
C SER A 2 40.22 48.31 -45.98
N GLN A 3 40.87 47.20 -45.63
CA GLN A 3 40.35 46.10 -44.79
C GLN A 3 39.78 46.57 -43.42
N LYS A 4 40.09 47.82 -43.03
CA LYS A 4 39.60 48.51 -41.83
C LYS A 4 38.14 48.96 -41.95
N ASP A 5 37.64 49.19 -43.16
CA ASP A 5 36.27 49.68 -43.41
C ASP A 5 35.22 48.57 -43.25
N PHE A 6 35.61 47.32 -43.55
CA PHE A 6 34.72 46.15 -43.44
C PHE A 6 34.51 45.70 -41.98
N LEU A 7 35.53 45.89 -41.12
CA LEU A 7 35.45 45.54 -39.70
C LEU A 7 34.54 46.52 -38.94
N PHE A 8 34.52 47.80 -39.33
CA PHE A 8 33.64 48.82 -38.73
C PHE A 8 32.15 48.55 -39.01
N ALA A 9 31.81 48.06 -40.20
CA ALA A 9 30.43 47.72 -40.58
C ALA A 9 29.88 46.51 -39.78
N ILE A 10 30.72 45.51 -39.50
CA ILE A 10 30.32 44.31 -38.75
C ILE A 10 30.15 44.60 -37.25
N VAL A 11 31.03 45.41 -36.66
CA VAL A 11 30.91 45.79 -35.25
C VAL A 11 29.68 46.68 -35.04
N SER A 12 29.35 47.55 -36.00
CA SER A 12 28.17 48.41 -35.92
C SER A 12 26.85 47.63 -36.01
N THR A 13 26.75 46.58 -36.83
CA THR A 13 25.53 45.75 -36.92
C THR A 13 25.34 44.83 -35.71
N PHE A 14 26.43 44.32 -35.12
CA PHE A 14 26.35 43.55 -33.86
C PHE A 14 25.91 44.42 -32.67
N VAL A 15 26.39 45.66 -32.57
CA VAL A 15 25.97 46.58 -31.50
C VAL A 15 24.48 46.91 -31.63
N ILE A 16 23.98 47.17 -32.84
CA ILE A 16 22.56 47.50 -33.06
C ILE A 16 21.64 46.30 -32.75
N LEU A 17 22.04 45.06 -33.07
CA LEU A 17 21.27 43.86 -32.71
C LEU A 17 21.29 43.58 -31.19
N SER A 18 22.39 43.91 -30.50
CA SER A 18 22.44 43.83 -29.03
C SER A 18 21.65 44.93 -28.32
N SER A 19 21.38 46.07 -28.98
CA SER A 19 20.60 47.18 -28.42
C SER A 19 19.08 47.02 -28.56
N ILE A 20 18.58 46.02 -29.31
CA ILE A 20 17.13 45.77 -29.46
C ILE A 20 16.62 44.75 -28.40
N PHE A 21 17.50 44.00 -27.73
CA PHE A 21 17.09 42.99 -26.74
C PHE A 21 17.06 43.46 -25.28
N THR A 22 17.21 44.75 -25.00
CA THR A 22 17.11 45.30 -23.65
C THR A 22 15.87 46.18 -23.51
N ALA A 23 14.71 45.63 -23.83
CA ALA A 23 13.42 46.25 -23.53
C ALA A 23 12.86 45.69 -22.22
N ASN A 24 13.08 46.48 -21.16
CA ASN A 24 12.20 46.77 -20.02
C ASN A 24 11.53 45.61 -19.25
N SER A 25 12.01 45.42 -18.02
CA SER A 25 11.16 45.02 -16.89
C SER A 25 11.61 45.82 -15.66
N GLU A 26 11.14 47.07 -15.57
CA GLU A 26 11.28 47.87 -14.34
C GLU A 26 10.28 47.35 -13.30
N ILE A 27 10.79 46.79 -12.21
CA ILE A 27 10.02 46.56 -10.98
C ILE A 27 10.29 47.78 -10.08
N PRO A 28 9.28 48.54 -9.64
CA PRO A 28 9.51 49.64 -8.71
C PRO A 28 9.88 49.10 -7.33
N VAL A 29 11.12 49.37 -6.89
CA VAL A 29 11.57 49.14 -5.51
C VAL A 29 11.01 50.28 -4.66
N LYS A 30 9.95 50.03 -3.88
CA LYS A 30 9.49 50.94 -2.84
C LYS A 30 10.06 50.46 -1.50
N ALA A 31 10.73 51.39 -0.81
CA ALA A 31 11.49 51.19 0.41
C ALA A 31 10.65 50.67 1.60
N MET A 32 11.34 49.99 2.52
CA MET A 32 10.83 49.40 3.76
C MET A 32 10.30 50.47 4.72
N ASP A 33 9.01 50.39 5.06
CA ASP A 33 8.50 50.82 6.35
C ASP A 33 8.36 49.57 7.22
N ALA A 34 9.07 49.55 8.35
CA ALA A 34 9.02 48.48 9.34
C ALA A 34 7.75 48.61 10.17
N GLU A 35 6.70 47.87 9.81
CA GLU A 35 5.54 47.65 10.68
C GLU A 35 5.32 46.14 10.82
N THR A 36 5.54 45.65 12.03
CA THR A 36 5.35 44.27 12.47
C THR A 36 4.02 43.69 11.98
N ASN A 37 4.06 42.75 11.04
CA ASN A 37 2.97 41.80 10.83
C ASN A 37 3.50 40.48 10.25
N SER A 38 3.35 39.42 11.03
CA SER A 38 3.69 38.03 10.69
C SER A 38 3.15 37.63 9.31
N PRO A 39 3.95 37.01 8.43
CA PRO A 39 3.39 36.35 7.26
C PRO A 39 2.62 35.11 7.74
N ALA A 40 1.30 35.16 7.63
CA ALA A 40 0.45 34.00 7.82
C ALA A 40 0.96 32.86 6.93
N ARG A 41 1.38 31.77 7.58
CA ARG A 41 1.75 30.50 6.95
C ARG A 41 0.67 30.14 5.94
N ALA A 42 1.05 30.00 4.66
CA ALA A 42 0.17 29.43 3.65
C ALA A 42 -0.41 28.12 4.22
N PRO A 43 -1.73 27.86 4.13
CA PRO A 43 -2.28 26.62 4.63
C PRO A 43 -1.62 25.49 3.87
N GLU A 44 -0.82 24.68 4.58
CA GLU A 44 -0.36 23.39 4.09
C GLU A 44 -1.62 22.68 3.58
N LYS A 45 -1.74 22.50 2.26
CA LYS A 45 -2.86 21.76 1.68
C LYS A 45 -2.81 20.37 2.29
N LYS A 46 -3.67 20.12 3.28
CA LYS A 46 -3.90 18.81 3.86
C LYS A 46 -4.56 17.97 2.77
N VAL A 47 -3.74 17.40 1.89
CA VAL A 47 -4.18 16.43 0.90
C VAL A 47 -4.69 15.24 1.70
N SER A 48 -6.01 15.12 1.82
CA SER A 48 -6.66 13.92 2.31
C SER A 48 -6.30 12.80 1.33
N SER A 49 -5.31 11.97 1.68
CA SER A 49 -4.99 10.77 0.92
C SER A 49 -6.19 9.83 1.05
N ARG A 50 -7.07 9.84 0.05
CA ARG A 50 -8.17 8.90 -0.08
C ARG A 50 -7.66 7.71 -0.88
N TYR A 51 -7.65 6.53 -0.26
CA TYR A 51 -7.32 5.30 -0.96
C TYR A 51 -8.51 4.81 -1.77
N PHE A 52 -8.22 4.21 -2.92
CA PHE A 52 -9.22 3.58 -3.77
C PHE A 52 -9.13 2.06 -3.65
N GLY A 53 -10.28 1.43 -3.36
CA GLY A 53 -10.39 -0.02 -3.27
C GLY A 53 -10.55 -0.65 -4.65
N LEU A 54 -9.72 -1.63 -4.97
CA LEU A 54 -9.88 -2.41 -6.21
C LEU A 54 -10.68 -3.68 -5.97
N ARG A 55 -11.68 -3.93 -6.82
CA ARG A 55 -12.47 -5.17 -6.80
C ARG A 55 -11.60 -6.42 -6.99
N SER A 56 -10.52 -6.32 -7.76
CA SER A 56 -9.62 -7.46 -8.02
C SER A 56 -8.92 -7.97 -6.77
N CYS A 57 -8.73 -7.14 -5.74
CA CYS A 57 -8.01 -7.51 -4.51
C CYS A 57 -8.83 -7.38 -3.23
N HIS A 58 -10.14 -7.10 -3.33
CA HIS A 58 -11.08 -7.19 -2.21
C HIS A 58 -11.72 -8.57 -2.22
N GLN A 59 -10.99 -9.57 -1.73
CA GLN A 59 -11.38 -10.98 -1.86
C GLN A 59 -11.44 -11.68 -0.51
N VAL A 60 -12.34 -12.67 -0.42
CA VAL A 60 -12.40 -13.61 0.70
C VAL A 60 -11.96 -14.99 0.21
N LEU A 61 -10.80 -15.44 0.68
CA LEU A 61 -10.19 -16.72 0.32
C LEU A 61 -10.57 -17.75 1.38
N ARG A 62 -11.26 -18.82 0.98
CA ARG A 62 -11.75 -19.86 1.89
C ARG A 62 -11.09 -21.20 1.59
N GLY A 63 -10.89 -21.99 2.63
CA GLY A 63 -10.45 -23.39 2.52
C GLY A 63 -9.07 -23.64 3.13
N GLU A 64 -8.52 -24.82 2.84
CA GLU A 64 -7.27 -25.31 3.45
C GLU A 64 -6.02 -24.58 2.94
N SER A 65 -6.06 -24.08 1.70
CA SER A 65 -4.91 -23.42 1.10
C SER A 65 -5.35 -22.55 -0.05
N GLY A 66 -4.52 -21.60 -0.42
CA GLY A 66 -4.74 -20.77 -1.59
C GLY A 66 -3.59 -19.82 -1.82
N GLU A 67 -3.70 -19.07 -2.90
CA GLU A 67 -2.73 -18.06 -3.28
C GLU A 67 -3.41 -16.81 -3.81
N PHE A 68 -2.73 -15.69 -3.67
CA PHE A 68 -3.17 -14.40 -4.19
C PHE A 68 -1.97 -13.51 -4.50
N PHE A 69 -2.20 -12.54 -5.36
CA PHE A 69 -1.17 -11.67 -5.89
C PHE A 69 -1.60 -10.22 -5.70
N SER A 70 -0.63 -9.34 -5.49
CA SER A 70 -0.89 -7.91 -5.66
C SER A 70 -1.27 -7.64 -7.12
N PRO A 71 -2.21 -6.72 -7.41
CA PRO A 71 -2.53 -6.34 -8.79
C PRO A 71 -1.29 -5.91 -9.59
N ASP A 72 -1.25 -6.21 -10.89
CA ASP A 72 -0.08 -5.88 -11.73
C ASP A 72 -0.02 -4.39 -12.14
N PHE A 73 -1.15 -3.66 -12.08
CA PHE A 73 -1.26 -2.28 -12.61
C PHE A 73 -0.87 -1.19 -11.59
N LEU A 74 0.04 -1.45 -10.66
CA LEU A 74 0.27 -0.56 -9.50
C LEU A 74 1.23 0.61 -9.79
N CYS A 75 0.92 1.40 -10.82
CA CYS A 75 1.50 2.73 -11.06
C CYS A 75 0.67 3.78 -10.32
N SER A 76 0.61 3.71 -8.99
CA SER A 76 -0.52 4.27 -8.21
C SER A 76 -0.60 5.79 -8.16
N ASN A 77 -1.18 6.44 -9.17
CA ASN A 77 -1.95 7.66 -8.98
C ASN A 77 -3.38 7.38 -9.43
N PRO A 78 -4.35 7.18 -8.52
CA PRO A 78 -4.36 7.57 -7.10
C PRO A 78 -3.83 6.48 -6.11
N PRO A 79 -3.72 6.79 -4.79
CA PRO A 79 -3.38 5.83 -3.75
C PRO A 79 -4.31 4.61 -3.72
N LEU A 80 -3.75 3.44 -3.38
CA LEU A 80 -4.43 2.16 -3.53
C LEU A 80 -4.59 1.42 -2.21
N TRP A 81 -5.76 0.81 -2.03
CA TRP A 81 -6.07 -0.08 -0.92
C TRP A 81 -6.54 -1.43 -1.45
N CYS A 82 -5.89 -2.49 -0.98
CA CYS A 82 -6.29 -3.88 -1.22
C CYS A 82 -6.52 -4.63 0.09
N ASN A 83 -7.48 -5.55 0.10
CA ASN A 83 -7.87 -6.29 1.29
C ASN A 83 -8.23 -7.73 0.95
N TRP A 84 -7.40 -8.67 1.40
CA TRP A 84 -7.70 -10.09 1.34
C TRP A 84 -8.06 -10.59 2.74
N THR A 85 -9.17 -11.30 2.84
CA THR A 85 -9.55 -12.01 4.07
C THR A 85 -9.40 -13.50 3.84
N ILE A 86 -8.46 -14.11 4.55
CA ILE A 86 -8.25 -15.56 4.54
C ILE A 86 -9.09 -16.16 5.67
N ALA A 87 -9.95 -17.12 5.32
CA ALA A 87 -10.79 -17.84 6.26
C ALA A 87 -10.51 -19.35 6.12
N ALA A 88 -9.68 -19.86 7.03
CA ALA A 88 -9.42 -21.28 7.18
C ALA A 88 -10.62 -21.98 7.86
N PRO A 89 -10.72 -23.31 7.76
CA PRO A 89 -11.72 -24.05 8.48
C PRO A 89 -11.65 -23.82 10.00
N PRO A 90 -12.79 -23.89 10.72
CA PRO A 90 -12.84 -23.68 12.16
C PRO A 90 -11.83 -24.55 12.93
N GLY A 91 -11.19 -23.95 13.94
CA GLY A 91 -10.19 -24.62 14.76
C GLY A 91 -8.80 -24.75 14.12
N ARG A 92 -8.63 -24.37 12.84
CA ARG A 92 -7.30 -24.31 12.21
C ARG A 92 -6.67 -22.93 12.30
N ARG A 93 -5.35 -22.92 12.22
CA ARG A 93 -4.50 -21.72 12.13
C ARG A 93 -3.98 -21.54 10.72
N ILE A 94 -3.53 -20.34 10.38
CA ILE A 94 -3.08 -19.98 9.03
C ILE A 94 -1.57 -19.73 9.06
N ARG A 95 -0.84 -20.40 8.16
CA ARG A 95 0.55 -20.07 7.83
C ARG A 95 0.56 -19.36 6.48
N LEU A 96 0.97 -18.10 6.48
CA LEU A 96 1.08 -17.24 5.31
C LEU A 96 2.55 -17.07 4.91
N HIS A 97 2.85 -17.33 3.65
CA HIS A 97 4.12 -17.07 2.99
C HIS A 97 3.97 -15.90 2.03
N LEU A 98 4.83 -14.90 2.15
CA LEU A 98 4.82 -13.67 1.35
C LEU A 98 6.17 -13.52 0.64
N ASP A 99 6.12 -13.50 -0.68
CA ASP A 99 7.27 -13.40 -1.56
C ASP A 99 7.24 -12.01 -2.23
N ASP A 100 8.20 -11.17 -1.92
CA ASP A 100 8.35 -9.80 -2.39
C ASP A 100 9.19 -9.75 -3.68
N TYR A 101 8.62 -9.18 -4.74
CA TYR A 101 9.30 -9.12 -6.03
C TYR A 101 9.99 -7.78 -6.29
N THR A 102 10.08 -6.91 -5.28
CA THR A 102 10.86 -5.66 -5.38
C THR A 102 12.37 -5.96 -5.48
N PRO A 103 13.05 -5.53 -6.56
CA PRO A 103 14.50 -5.62 -6.71
C PRO A 103 15.25 -4.92 -5.58
N ALA A 104 16.41 -5.46 -5.20
CA ALA A 104 17.18 -4.99 -4.06
C ALA A 104 17.66 -3.53 -4.20
N ASP A 105 18.03 -3.13 -5.42
CA ASP A 105 18.41 -1.76 -5.79
C ASP A 105 17.24 -0.77 -5.64
N SER A 106 16.02 -1.19 -5.95
CA SER A 106 14.81 -0.37 -5.80
C SER A 106 14.17 -0.37 -4.41
N CYS A 107 14.76 -1.10 -3.45
CA CYS A 107 14.10 -1.36 -2.17
C CYS A 107 13.80 -0.10 -1.35
N HIS A 108 14.74 0.85 -1.38
CA HIS A 108 14.64 2.13 -0.68
C HIS A 108 13.53 3.03 -1.22
N LEU A 109 13.01 2.74 -2.41
CA LEU A 109 11.94 3.51 -3.07
C LEU A 109 10.55 2.92 -2.80
N LYS A 110 10.46 1.73 -2.19
CA LYS A 110 9.20 1.07 -1.88
C LYS A 110 8.48 1.80 -0.75
N ARG A 111 7.32 2.38 -1.08
CA ARG A 111 6.46 3.10 -0.12
C ARG A 111 5.21 2.32 0.29
N GLY A 112 4.98 1.14 -0.29
CA GLY A 112 3.85 0.28 0.07
C GLY A 112 4.04 -0.40 1.42
N GLU A 113 2.95 -0.53 2.17
CA GLU A 113 2.90 -1.23 3.46
C GLU A 113 1.90 -2.39 3.39
N ILE A 114 2.23 -3.51 4.02
CA ILE A 114 1.30 -4.63 4.23
C ILE A 114 1.00 -4.77 5.71
N HIS A 115 -0.27 -4.74 6.06
CA HIS A 115 -0.78 -4.98 7.40
C HIS A 115 -1.38 -6.39 7.47
N LEU A 116 -0.97 -7.13 8.48
CA LEU A 116 -1.48 -8.45 8.82
C LEU A 116 -2.21 -8.33 10.15
N ASP A 117 -3.51 -8.53 10.08
CA ASP A 117 -4.44 -8.33 11.19
C ASP A 117 -5.23 -9.60 11.45
N GLU A 118 -5.13 -10.11 12.66
CA GLU A 118 -6.03 -11.15 13.14
C GLU A 118 -7.30 -10.51 13.72
N SER A 119 -8.41 -11.27 13.72
CA SER A 119 -9.74 -10.77 14.16
C SER A 119 -9.69 -9.91 15.44
N PRO A 120 -10.63 -8.95 15.61
CA PRO A 120 -10.58 -7.85 16.59
C PRO A 120 -10.52 -8.23 18.09
N GLY A 121 -10.33 -9.50 18.45
CA GLY A 121 -10.09 -9.96 19.82
C GLY A 121 -8.67 -10.45 20.11
N SER A 122 -7.83 -10.69 19.10
CA SER A 122 -6.46 -11.23 19.32
C SER A 122 -5.41 -10.15 19.61
N GLY A 123 -5.64 -8.93 19.13
CA GLY A 123 -4.67 -7.82 19.20
C GLY A 123 -3.37 -8.06 18.42
N ARG A 124 -3.24 -9.16 17.67
CA ARG A 124 -2.03 -9.46 16.89
C ARG A 124 -2.05 -8.71 15.56
N HIS A 125 -1.21 -7.68 15.48
CA HIS A 125 -0.94 -6.90 14.28
C HIS A 125 0.52 -7.04 13.86
N ARG A 126 0.78 -7.18 12.56
CA ARG A 126 2.13 -7.06 12.01
C ARG A 126 2.12 -6.20 10.76
N THR A 127 2.98 -5.19 10.73
CA THR A 127 3.21 -4.38 9.53
C THR A 127 4.53 -4.80 8.85
N LEU A 128 4.48 -5.05 7.55
CA LEU A 128 5.65 -5.23 6.70
C LEU A 128 5.88 -3.93 5.92
N ARG A 129 7.08 -3.37 6.09
CA ARG A 129 7.56 -2.15 5.42
C ARG A 129 8.83 -2.44 4.65
N GLN A 130 9.16 -1.58 3.69
CA GLN A 130 10.31 -1.76 2.81
C GLN A 130 10.29 -3.14 2.15
N CYS A 131 11.43 -3.74 1.86
CA CYS A 131 11.48 -5.08 1.27
C CYS A 131 11.68 -6.13 2.34
N TRP A 132 10.87 -7.18 2.27
CA TRP A 132 10.97 -8.32 3.18
C TRP A 132 11.48 -9.58 2.50
N ARG A 133 11.69 -9.57 1.17
CA ARG A 133 12.11 -10.72 0.35
C ARG A 133 11.18 -11.93 0.53
N ASN A 134 11.37 -12.68 1.60
CA ASN A 134 10.47 -13.76 2.02
C ASN A 134 10.05 -13.52 3.47
N ALA A 135 8.75 -13.36 3.70
CA ALA A 135 8.19 -13.25 5.05
C ALA A 135 7.25 -14.43 5.31
N VAL A 136 7.32 -14.98 6.53
CA VAL A 136 6.38 -15.98 7.03
C VAL A 136 5.63 -15.41 8.22
N TYR A 137 4.32 -15.61 8.24
CA TYR A 137 3.43 -15.23 9.33
C TYR A 137 2.56 -16.42 9.73
N THR A 138 2.43 -16.62 11.04
CA THR A 138 1.62 -17.70 11.61
C THR A 138 0.55 -17.07 12.49
N SER A 139 -0.72 -17.30 12.16
CA SER A 139 -1.85 -16.82 12.94
C SER A 139 -2.15 -17.72 14.14
N ASP A 140 -2.84 -17.17 15.14
CA ASP A 140 -3.46 -17.95 16.22
C ASP A 140 -4.93 -18.25 15.93
N SER A 141 -5.56 -17.48 15.04
CA SER A 141 -6.94 -17.63 14.64
C SER A 141 -7.10 -18.29 13.26
N SER A 142 -8.33 -18.70 12.95
CA SER A 142 -8.74 -19.22 11.63
C SER A 142 -9.02 -18.12 10.60
N THR A 143 -8.85 -16.85 10.97
CA THR A 143 -9.15 -15.69 10.12
C THR A 143 -8.00 -14.70 10.12
N LEU A 144 -7.44 -14.41 8.95
CA LEU A 144 -6.35 -13.45 8.77
C LEU A 144 -6.73 -12.41 7.72
N HIS A 145 -6.67 -11.14 8.08
CA HIS A 145 -6.81 -10.02 7.17
C HIS A 145 -5.43 -9.56 6.69
N VAL A 146 -5.28 -9.42 5.38
CA VAL A 146 -4.08 -8.95 4.72
C VAL A 146 -4.44 -7.69 3.96
N VAL A 147 -3.91 -6.55 4.38
CA VAL A 147 -4.24 -5.24 3.82
C VAL A 147 -2.98 -4.63 3.22
N LEU A 148 -3.01 -4.34 1.92
CA LEU A 148 -1.95 -3.60 1.22
C LEU A 148 -2.39 -2.15 1.05
N LEU A 149 -1.53 -1.22 1.46
CA LEU A 149 -1.69 0.22 1.27
C LEU A 149 -0.53 0.75 0.44
N ILE A 150 -0.82 1.43 -0.67
CA ILE A 150 0.19 2.09 -1.51
C ILE A 150 -0.15 3.56 -1.59
N ASN A 151 0.77 4.40 -1.12
CA ASN A 151 0.64 5.85 -1.16
C ASN A 151 1.33 6.44 -2.40
N GLY A 152 0.53 7.13 -3.23
CA GLY A 152 1.02 7.91 -4.36
C GLY A 152 1.78 7.08 -5.41
N SER A 153 2.27 7.79 -6.44
CA SER A 153 2.95 7.16 -7.57
C SER A 153 4.18 6.40 -7.08
N GLN A 154 4.38 5.17 -7.57
CA GLN A 154 5.59 4.40 -7.25
C GLN A 154 6.59 4.60 -8.40
N GLU A 155 7.78 5.09 -8.07
CA GLU A 155 8.93 5.21 -8.98
C GLU A 155 10.09 4.47 -8.29
N PRO A 156 10.50 3.28 -8.77
CA PRO A 156 10.06 2.58 -9.98
C PRO A 156 8.69 1.89 -9.82
N ALA A 157 8.16 1.38 -10.94
CA ALA A 157 6.90 0.66 -10.99
C ALA A 157 6.84 -0.46 -9.93
N TYR A 158 5.73 -0.51 -9.21
CA TYR A 158 5.51 -1.49 -8.15
C TYR A 158 5.48 -2.91 -8.73
N ARG A 159 6.46 -3.73 -8.35
CA ARG A 159 6.64 -5.10 -8.87
C ARG A 159 5.73 -6.13 -8.23
N GLY A 160 5.15 -5.81 -7.09
CA GLY A 160 4.20 -6.68 -6.43
C GLY A 160 4.78 -7.73 -5.50
N PHE A 161 3.87 -8.55 -4.98
CA PHE A 161 4.17 -9.71 -4.17
C PHE A 161 3.24 -10.87 -4.54
N ARG A 162 3.68 -12.08 -4.21
CA ARG A 162 2.84 -13.28 -4.18
C ARG A 162 2.66 -13.73 -2.74
N ALA A 163 1.44 -14.13 -2.40
CA ALA A 163 1.12 -14.71 -1.12
C ALA A 163 0.56 -16.12 -1.30
N ARG A 164 0.97 -17.04 -0.42
CA ARG A 164 0.45 -18.41 -0.35
C ARG A 164 0.11 -18.73 1.10
N TYR A 165 -1.07 -19.27 1.35
CA TYR A 165 -1.48 -19.66 2.69
C TYR A 165 -1.81 -21.14 2.78
N GLN A 166 -1.60 -21.70 3.97
CA GLN A 166 -1.98 -23.06 4.32
C GLN A 166 -2.57 -23.08 5.74
N ALA A 167 -3.71 -23.73 5.87
CA ALA A 167 -4.34 -24.04 7.14
C ALA A 167 -3.63 -25.22 7.79
N PHE A 168 -3.39 -25.13 9.10
CA PHE A 168 -2.72 -26.18 9.85
C PHE A 168 -3.23 -26.24 11.29
N GLY A 169 -2.90 -27.31 11.99
CA GLY A 169 -3.43 -27.61 13.31
C GLY A 169 -4.66 -28.51 13.25
N LEU A 170 -4.90 -29.21 14.35
CA LEU A 170 -6.10 -30.00 14.53
C LEU A 170 -7.30 -29.05 14.69
N PRO A 171 -8.49 -29.41 14.18
CA PRO A 171 -9.71 -28.70 14.55
C PRO A 171 -9.78 -28.67 16.09
N HIS A 172 -9.71 -27.48 16.68
CA HIS A 172 -9.97 -27.34 18.10
C HIS A 172 -11.44 -27.70 18.33
N ASP A 173 -11.65 -28.91 18.87
CA ASP A 173 -12.86 -29.45 19.45
C ASP A 173 -14.13 -29.30 18.59
N THR A 174 -14.34 -30.21 17.65
CA THR A 174 -15.72 -30.64 17.41
C THR A 174 -16.26 -31.13 18.76
N PRO A 175 -17.40 -30.61 19.27
CA PRO A 175 -18.01 -31.14 20.48
C PRO A 175 -18.11 -32.67 20.36
N PRO A 176 -17.77 -33.43 21.39
CA PRO A 176 -17.99 -34.88 21.35
C PRO A 176 -19.46 -35.13 20.97
N PRO A 177 -19.74 -36.16 20.17
CA PRO A 177 -21.12 -36.49 19.82
C PRO A 177 -21.93 -36.63 21.11
N PRO A 178 -23.19 -36.16 21.13
CA PRO A 178 -24.04 -36.31 22.31
C PRO A 178 -24.12 -37.79 22.69
N PRO A 179 -24.14 -38.13 24.00
CA PRO A 179 -24.28 -39.52 24.42
C PRO A 179 -25.56 -40.12 23.81
N PRO A 180 -25.54 -41.42 23.47
CA PRO A 180 -26.73 -42.08 22.94
C PRO A 180 -27.91 -41.93 23.92
N PRO A 181 -29.15 -41.81 23.41
CA PRO A 181 -30.31 -41.72 24.27
C PRO A 181 -30.42 -42.98 25.15
N PRO A 182 -30.89 -42.85 26.41
CA PRO A 182 -31.06 -43.98 27.30
C PRO A 182 -31.97 -45.05 26.66
N PRO A 183 -31.70 -46.35 26.89
CA PRO A 183 -32.54 -47.41 26.37
C PRO A 183 -33.98 -47.22 26.85
N SER A 184 -34.94 -47.38 25.92
CA SER A 184 -36.36 -47.29 26.24
C SER A 184 -36.71 -48.31 27.35
N PRO A 185 -37.54 -47.93 28.33
CA PRO A 185 -37.90 -48.85 29.40
C PRO A 185 -38.59 -50.09 28.82
N SER A 186 -38.01 -51.25 29.10
CA SER A 186 -38.60 -52.54 28.73
C SER A 186 -40.02 -52.63 29.31
N PRO A 187 -41.01 -53.12 28.54
CA PRO A 187 -42.36 -53.29 29.04
C PRO A 187 -42.33 -54.21 30.25
N ARG A 188 -42.75 -53.68 31.40
CA ARG A 188 -42.88 -54.41 32.65
C ARG A 188 -43.88 -55.55 32.40
N ARG A 189 -43.39 -56.79 32.36
CA ARG A 189 -44.26 -57.98 32.40
C ARG A 189 -45.10 -57.86 33.67
N GLN A 190 -46.40 -57.61 33.50
CA GLN A 190 -47.36 -57.84 34.56
C GLN A 190 -47.35 -59.34 34.81
N ILE A 191 -46.92 -59.73 36.01
CA ILE A 191 -47.06 -61.09 36.50
C ILE A 191 -48.49 -61.16 37.04
N THR A 192 -49.34 -61.86 36.30
CA THR A 192 -50.70 -62.22 36.71
C THR A 192 -50.67 -63.45 37.59
#